data_AF-A0A942CA91-F1
#
_entry.id   AF-A0A942CA91-F1
#
_cell.length_a   1.000
_cell.length_b   1.000
_cell.length_c   1.000
_cell.angle_alpha   90.00
_cell.angle_beta   90.00
_cell.angle_gamma   90.00
#
_symmetry.space_group_name_H-M   'P 1'
#
loop_
_entity.id
_entity.type
_entity.pdbx_description
1 polymer ?
#
loop_
_entity_poly.entity_id
_entity_poly.type
_entity_poly.pdbx_seq_one_letter_code
_entity_poly.pdbx_strand_id
1 'polypeptide(L)'
;MPETAIASLVEALRGIGVFADLPEDQLQWFAAQVQERWLAAGEILFLKKTPADWMTIMLAGEMQAYLDDDPYDTDVYLIRADDPTTEITGMLPFSRMTEFGATIRAVTAVHALLFPARLFPELSQRLPVLVQRLVGIMSDRVREITKNDQQRDKLMALGKLSAGLAHELNNPAAAARRAADELLATLKELRVADLQLCGHDLSDEQSAAIADFENQAIAHATDATPLGALEQSDRADEVTDWMEAQGIEDGWKHAPTLVEAGIDPDSLEQLLTQVGADALSAVLTRIAAQLMTARLASDIRSSTSRISELV
;
A
#
# COMPACT_ATOMS: atom_id res chain seq x y z
N MET A 1 -28.58 -47.56 20.03
CA MET A 1 -27.25 -48.13 19.71
C MET A 1 -27.01 -49.34 20.60
N PRO A 2 -26.26 -50.36 20.16
CA PRO A 2 -25.86 -51.47 21.03
C PRO A 2 -24.95 -50.96 22.16
N GLU A 3 -25.03 -51.60 23.34
CA GLU A 3 -24.36 -51.18 24.58
C GLU A 3 -22.82 -51.06 24.42
N THR A 4 -22.21 -51.95 23.64
CA THR A 4 -20.79 -51.94 23.31
C THR A 4 -20.36 -50.70 22.50
N ALA A 5 -21.24 -50.17 21.65
CA ALA A 5 -20.95 -48.97 20.87
C ALA A 5 -21.02 -47.70 21.73
N ILE A 6 -21.94 -47.66 22.70
CA ILE A 6 -22.02 -46.55 23.66
C ILE A 6 -20.76 -46.51 24.53
N ALA A 7 -20.29 -47.65 25.03
CA ALA A 7 -19.06 -47.73 25.82
C ALA A 7 -17.83 -47.19 25.06
N SER A 8 -17.66 -47.58 23.79
CA SER A 8 -16.57 -47.07 22.94
C SER A 8 -16.65 -45.55 22.71
N LEU A 9 -17.85 -45.01 22.51
CA LEU A 9 -18.04 -43.56 22.37
C LEU A 9 -17.74 -42.79 23.66
N VAL A 10 -18.09 -43.36 24.81
CA VAL A 10 -17.75 -42.76 26.12
C VAL A 10 -16.24 -42.65 26.27
N GLU A 11 -15.48 -43.69 25.92
CA GLU A 11 -14.01 -43.63 25.94
C GLU A 11 -13.46 -42.57 24.99
N ALA A 12 -13.98 -42.49 23.75
CA ALA A 12 -13.56 -41.48 22.79
C ALA A 12 -13.85 -40.04 23.27
N LEU A 13 -15.04 -39.81 23.85
CA LEU A 13 -15.41 -38.52 24.41
C LEU A 13 -14.46 -38.09 25.54
N ARG A 14 -13.98 -39.02 26.38
CA ARG A 14 -13.01 -38.68 27.44
C ARG A 14 -11.68 -38.15 26.91
N GLY A 15 -11.35 -38.40 25.64
CA GLY A 15 -10.19 -37.81 24.97
C GLY A 15 -10.31 -36.29 24.73
N ILE A 16 -11.53 -35.74 24.81
CA ILE A 16 -11.82 -34.33 24.53
C ILE A 16 -11.92 -33.57 25.85
N GLY A 17 -11.19 -32.45 25.94
CA GLY A 17 -10.95 -31.76 27.21
C GLY A 17 -12.22 -31.37 27.97
N VAL A 18 -13.29 -30.96 27.26
CA VAL A 18 -14.54 -30.56 27.93
C VAL A 18 -15.36 -31.72 28.50
N PHE A 19 -15.06 -32.96 28.11
CA PHE A 19 -15.77 -34.18 28.54
C PHE A 19 -14.97 -35.06 29.50
N ALA A 20 -13.64 -34.85 29.60
CA ALA A 20 -12.68 -35.76 30.23
C ALA A 20 -13.07 -36.28 31.64
N ASP A 21 -13.50 -35.37 32.51
CA ASP A 21 -13.83 -35.61 33.93
C ASP A 21 -15.35 -35.67 34.19
N LEU A 22 -16.19 -35.75 33.16
CA LEU A 22 -17.62 -35.87 33.36
C LEU A 22 -18.01 -37.26 33.91
N PRO A 23 -19.06 -37.33 34.76
CA PRO A 23 -19.61 -38.58 35.24
C PRO A 23 -19.98 -39.54 34.10
N GLU A 24 -19.78 -40.84 34.32
CA GLU A 24 -19.99 -41.84 33.27
C GLU A 24 -21.45 -41.92 32.82
N ASP A 25 -22.41 -41.81 33.73
CA ASP A 25 -23.85 -41.78 33.43
C ASP A 25 -24.22 -40.59 32.52
N GLN A 26 -23.58 -39.45 32.72
CA GLN A 26 -23.74 -38.26 31.87
C GLN A 26 -23.17 -38.49 30.47
N LEU A 27 -21.98 -39.08 30.37
CA LEU A 27 -21.36 -39.41 29.08
C LEU A 27 -22.14 -40.49 28.32
N GLN A 28 -22.65 -41.51 29.02
CA GLN A 28 -23.50 -42.54 28.43
C GLN A 28 -24.79 -41.94 27.86
N TRP A 29 -25.43 -41.02 28.60
CA TRP A 29 -26.59 -40.31 28.08
C TRP A 29 -26.24 -39.48 26.83
N PHE A 30 -25.14 -38.71 26.88
CA PHE A 30 -24.70 -37.90 25.75
C PHE A 30 -24.41 -38.77 24.52
N ALA A 31 -23.65 -39.85 24.70
CA ALA A 31 -23.31 -40.82 23.64
C ALA A 31 -24.56 -41.50 23.05
N ALA A 32 -25.62 -41.68 23.84
CA ALA A 32 -26.89 -42.23 23.33
C ALA A 32 -27.67 -41.24 22.44
N GLN A 33 -27.35 -39.93 22.50
CA GLN A 33 -28.04 -38.89 21.71
C GLN A 33 -27.33 -38.50 20.41
N VAL A 34 -26.06 -38.86 20.24
CA VAL A 34 -25.27 -38.46 19.06
C VAL A 34 -25.53 -39.32 17.83
N GLN A 35 -25.28 -38.74 16.66
CA GLN A 35 -25.15 -39.47 15.40
C GLN A 35 -23.68 -39.48 14.96
N GLU A 36 -23.13 -40.67 14.77
CA GLU A 36 -21.79 -40.79 14.19
C GLU A 36 -21.78 -40.44 12.70
N ARG A 37 -20.75 -39.71 12.29
CA ARG A 37 -20.46 -39.39 10.89
C ARG A 37 -19.02 -39.77 10.58
N TRP A 38 -18.88 -40.53 9.51
CA TRP A 38 -17.62 -40.90 8.91
C TRP A 38 -17.58 -40.28 7.52
N LEU A 39 -16.56 -39.48 7.25
CA LEU A 39 -16.39 -38.79 5.98
C LEU A 39 -15.04 -39.13 5.37
N ALA A 40 -15.02 -39.42 4.08
CA ALA A 40 -13.81 -39.44 3.29
C ALA A 40 -13.35 -38.01 2.97
N ALA A 41 -12.06 -37.85 2.64
CA ALA A 41 -11.54 -36.58 2.17
C ALA A 41 -12.34 -36.07 0.95
N GLY A 42 -12.74 -34.80 0.99
CA GLY A 42 -13.57 -34.14 -0.03
C GLY A 42 -15.08 -34.21 0.23
N GLU A 43 -15.56 -35.04 1.15
CA GLU A 43 -16.99 -35.11 1.47
C GLU A 43 -17.45 -33.91 2.31
N ILE A 44 -18.71 -33.48 2.09
CA ILE A 44 -19.29 -32.32 2.74
C ILE A 44 -20.12 -32.76 3.95
N LEU A 45 -19.86 -32.16 5.11
CA LEU A 45 -20.64 -32.38 6.33
C LEU A 45 -21.89 -31.49 6.35
N PHE A 46 -21.72 -30.20 6.11
CA PHE A 46 -22.81 -29.21 6.06
C PHE A 46 -22.61 -28.26 4.90
N LEU A 47 -23.73 -27.86 4.28
CA LEU A 47 -23.75 -26.82 3.26
C LEU A 47 -24.04 -25.46 3.90
N LYS A 48 -23.45 -24.40 3.35
CA LYS A 48 -23.79 -23.02 3.70
C LYS A 48 -25.31 -22.78 3.56
N LYS A 49 -25.88 -21.96 4.44
CA LYS A 49 -27.33 -21.62 4.51
C LYS A 49 -28.26 -22.81 4.81
N THR A 50 -27.73 -23.92 5.32
CA THR A 50 -28.58 -24.99 5.87
C THR A 50 -28.88 -24.73 7.36
N PRO A 51 -30.01 -25.20 7.88
CA PRO A 51 -30.38 -25.00 9.28
C PRO A 51 -29.30 -25.46 10.27
N ALA A 52 -29.03 -24.63 11.28
CA ALA A 52 -28.02 -24.87 12.32
C ALA A 52 -28.49 -25.90 13.38
N ASP A 53 -28.80 -27.12 12.95
CA ASP A 53 -29.46 -28.12 13.81
C ASP A 53 -28.50 -28.99 14.63
N TRP A 54 -27.19 -28.83 14.46
CA TRP A 54 -26.19 -29.78 14.96
C TRP A 54 -25.00 -29.11 15.63
N MET A 55 -24.68 -29.58 16.84
CA MET A 55 -23.34 -29.46 17.42
C MET A 55 -22.47 -30.58 16.87
N THR A 56 -21.26 -30.27 16.44
CA THR A 56 -20.29 -31.23 15.91
C THR A 56 -19.14 -31.38 16.88
N ILE A 57 -18.78 -32.63 17.18
CA ILE A 57 -17.65 -33.00 18.02
C ILE A 57 -16.71 -33.82 17.13
N MET A 58 -15.47 -33.36 16.98
CA MET A 58 -14.46 -34.01 16.17
C MET A 58 -13.72 -35.05 17.02
N LEU A 59 -13.74 -36.31 16.56
CA LEU A 59 -12.97 -37.40 17.19
C LEU A 59 -11.67 -37.67 16.45
N ALA A 60 -11.69 -37.51 15.12
CA ALA A 60 -10.50 -37.63 14.28
C ALA A 60 -10.63 -36.82 12.99
N GLY A 61 -9.49 -36.43 12.44
CA GLY A 61 -9.40 -35.76 11.14
C GLY A 61 -9.52 -34.25 11.19
N GLU A 62 -9.58 -33.67 9.99
CA GLU A 62 -9.57 -32.22 9.76
C GLU A 62 -10.64 -31.87 8.71
N MET A 63 -11.33 -30.75 8.93
CA MET A 63 -12.29 -30.17 7.99
C MET A 63 -11.96 -28.70 7.71
N GLN A 64 -12.37 -28.20 6.56
CA GLN A 64 -12.30 -26.79 6.21
C GLN A 64 -13.70 -26.22 6.05
N ALA A 65 -13.92 -25.02 6.60
CA ALA A 65 -15.14 -24.24 6.40
C ALA A 65 -14.87 -23.10 5.43
N TYR A 66 -15.58 -23.09 4.29
CA TYR A 66 -15.49 -22.05 3.26
C TYR A 66 -16.61 -21.04 3.47
N LEU A 67 -16.25 -19.79 3.72
CA LEU A 67 -17.21 -18.69 3.87
C LEU A 67 -17.73 -18.19 2.52
N ASP A 68 -16.92 -18.22 1.46
CA ASP A 68 -17.29 -17.78 0.11
C ASP A 68 -17.20 -18.90 -0.93
N ASP A 69 -17.92 -18.74 -2.03
CA ASP A 69 -17.95 -19.70 -3.16
C ASP A 69 -16.74 -19.53 -4.11
N ASP A 70 -15.88 -18.52 -3.88
CA ASP A 70 -14.68 -18.26 -4.67
C ASP A 70 -13.46 -18.97 -4.06
N PRO A 71 -12.85 -19.96 -4.75
CA PRO A 71 -11.71 -20.72 -4.26
C PRO A 71 -10.38 -19.94 -4.17
N TYR A 72 -10.33 -18.68 -4.65
CA TYR A 72 -9.10 -17.87 -4.67
C TYR A 72 -9.05 -16.77 -3.60
N ASP A 73 -10.17 -16.51 -2.90
CA ASP A 73 -10.27 -15.50 -1.86
C ASP A 73 -11.22 -16.01 -0.77
N THR A 74 -10.75 -16.94 0.07
CA THR A 74 -11.59 -17.46 1.15
C THR A 74 -10.85 -17.44 2.47
N ASP A 75 -11.46 -16.81 3.46
CA ASP A 75 -11.17 -17.08 4.87
C ASP A 75 -11.55 -18.55 5.15
N VAL A 76 -10.55 -19.43 5.06
CA VAL A 76 -10.71 -20.86 5.34
C VAL A 76 -10.50 -21.08 6.83
N TYR A 77 -11.55 -21.49 7.54
CA TYR A 77 -11.43 -21.93 8.92
C TYR A 77 -11.12 -23.42 8.95
N LEU A 78 -9.99 -23.78 9.56
CA LEU A 78 -9.61 -25.16 9.79
C LEU A 78 -10.25 -25.66 11.09
N ILE A 79 -10.90 -26.81 11.03
CA ILE A 79 -11.55 -27.49 12.15
C ILE A 79 -10.79 -28.80 12.36
N ARG A 80 -10.22 -29.01 13.56
CA ARG A 80 -9.38 -30.18 13.82
C ARG A 80 -9.79 -30.90 15.09
N ALA A 81 -9.66 -32.22 15.08
CA ALA A 81 -9.92 -33.06 16.27
C ALA A 81 -8.87 -32.92 17.38
N ASP A 82 -7.68 -32.38 17.08
CA ASP A 82 -6.56 -32.20 18.01
C ASP A 82 -6.39 -30.75 18.50
N ASP A 83 -7.37 -29.88 18.20
CA ASP A 83 -7.36 -28.47 18.56
C ASP A 83 -8.55 -28.13 19.47
N PRO A 84 -8.32 -27.87 20.78
CA PRO A 84 -9.37 -27.53 21.74
C PRO A 84 -10.26 -26.34 21.36
N THR A 85 -9.78 -25.47 20.47
CA THR A 85 -10.53 -24.30 20.02
C THR A 85 -11.52 -24.61 18.90
N THR A 86 -11.32 -25.72 18.17
CA THR A 86 -12.10 -26.09 16.98
C THR A 86 -12.67 -27.51 17.00
N GLU A 87 -12.21 -28.39 17.90
CA GLU A 87 -12.65 -29.78 18.05
C GLU A 87 -14.16 -29.90 18.36
N ILE A 88 -14.79 -28.83 18.87
CA ILE A 88 -16.25 -28.72 18.99
C ILE A 88 -16.74 -27.49 18.23
N THR A 89 -17.64 -27.69 17.27
CA THR A 89 -18.11 -26.64 16.36
C THR A 89 -19.58 -26.80 15.99
N GLY A 90 -20.06 -25.98 15.04
CA GLY A 90 -21.46 -25.92 14.64
C GLY A 90 -22.31 -25.14 15.64
N MET A 91 -23.54 -25.60 15.86
CA MET A 91 -24.46 -24.96 16.79
C MET A 91 -24.04 -25.32 18.23
N LEU A 92 -23.85 -24.32 19.09
CA LEU A 92 -23.50 -24.50 20.50
C LEU A 92 -24.64 -24.00 21.42
N PRO A 93 -24.74 -24.48 22.67
CA PRO A 93 -25.74 -23.96 23.61
C PRO A 93 -25.69 -22.43 23.72
N PHE A 94 -26.85 -21.78 23.66
CA PHE A 94 -27.02 -20.32 23.65
C PHE A 94 -26.41 -19.58 22.44
N SER A 95 -25.89 -20.29 21.44
CA SER A 95 -25.53 -19.69 20.16
C SER A 95 -26.75 -19.03 19.51
N ARG A 96 -26.51 -17.91 18.82
CA ARG A 96 -27.52 -17.19 18.01
C ARG A 96 -27.54 -17.65 16.56
N MET A 97 -26.74 -18.65 16.21
CA MET A 97 -26.65 -19.17 14.85
C MET A 97 -27.98 -19.84 14.45
N THR A 98 -28.55 -19.42 13.33
CA THR A 98 -29.78 -20.02 12.77
C THR A 98 -29.48 -20.92 11.57
N GLU A 99 -28.38 -20.65 10.86
CA GLU A 99 -27.92 -21.38 9.69
C GLU A 99 -26.41 -21.56 9.74
N PHE A 100 -25.88 -22.61 9.11
CA PHE A 100 -24.45 -22.78 8.90
C PHE A 100 -23.93 -21.68 7.96
N GLY A 101 -23.02 -20.84 8.48
CA GLY A 101 -22.45 -19.72 7.72
C GLY A 101 -21.43 -20.10 6.65
N ALA A 102 -21.01 -21.37 6.61
CA ALA A 102 -19.97 -21.88 5.73
C ALA A 102 -20.29 -23.31 5.25
N THR A 103 -19.75 -23.69 4.09
CA THR A 103 -19.75 -25.09 3.65
C THR A 103 -18.58 -25.80 4.31
N ILE A 104 -18.85 -26.89 5.04
CA ILE A 104 -17.85 -27.65 5.79
C ILE A 104 -17.51 -28.91 5.03
N ARG A 105 -16.24 -29.07 4.65
CA ARG A 105 -15.73 -30.21 3.87
C ARG A 105 -14.59 -30.90 4.60
N ALA A 106 -14.58 -32.22 4.58
CA ALA A 106 -13.48 -33.03 5.09
C ALA A 106 -12.22 -32.84 4.24
N VAL A 107 -11.09 -32.58 4.89
CA VAL A 107 -9.76 -32.52 4.26
C VAL A 107 -9.07 -33.88 4.35
N THR A 108 -9.23 -34.54 5.49
CA THR A 108 -8.74 -35.91 5.74
C THR A 108 -9.94 -36.83 6.01
N ALA A 109 -9.68 -38.11 6.30
CA ALA A 109 -10.74 -38.97 6.80
C ALA A 109 -11.19 -38.47 8.19
N VAL A 110 -12.48 -38.17 8.33
CA VAL A 110 -13.05 -37.57 9.54
C VAL A 110 -13.98 -38.54 10.25
N HIS A 111 -13.87 -38.57 11.58
CA HIS A 111 -14.84 -39.17 12.48
C HIS A 111 -15.40 -38.07 13.38
N ALA A 112 -16.70 -37.81 13.27
CA ALA A 112 -17.37 -36.76 14.02
C ALA A 112 -18.66 -37.27 14.65
N LEU A 113 -19.04 -36.68 15.78
CA LEU A 113 -20.32 -36.90 16.45
C LEU A 113 -21.20 -35.66 16.25
N LEU A 114 -22.43 -35.88 15.82
CA LEU A 114 -23.44 -34.83 15.69
C LEU A 114 -24.44 -34.93 16.83
N PHE A 115 -24.47 -33.93 17.72
CA PHE A 115 -25.45 -33.83 18.78
C PHE A 115 -26.61 -32.90 18.34
N PRO A 116 -27.88 -33.35 18.40
CA PRO A 116 -29.03 -32.54 17.96
C PRO A 116 -29.23 -31.28 18.83
N ALA A 117 -29.27 -30.10 18.20
CA ALA A 117 -29.49 -28.83 18.90
C ALA A 117 -30.84 -28.77 19.65
N ARG A 118 -31.86 -29.48 19.14
CA ARG A 118 -33.16 -29.63 19.81
C ARG A 118 -33.08 -30.23 21.22
N LEU A 119 -31.98 -30.93 21.56
CA LEU A 119 -31.75 -31.54 22.87
C LEU A 119 -30.92 -30.65 23.81
N PHE A 120 -30.52 -29.43 23.40
CA PHE A 120 -29.79 -28.51 24.27
C PHE A 120 -30.51 -28.14 25.57
N PRO A 121 -31.86 -28.00 25.61
CA PRO A 121 -32.56 -27.82 26.88
C PRO A 121 -32.33 -28.98 27.86
N GLU A 122 -32.35 -30.23 27.38
CA GLU A 122 -32.09 -31.40 28.21
C GLU A 122 -30.60 -31.53 28.57
N LEU A 123 -29.70 -31.22 27.62
CA LEU A 123 -28.25 -31.13 27.85
C LEU A 123 -27.92 -30.17 29.00
N SER A 124 -28.58 -29.01 29.04
CA SER A 124 -28.40 -28.00 30.08
C SER A 124 -28.85 -28.47 31.46
N GLN A 125 -29.87 -29.32 31.52
CA GLN A 125 -30.38 -29.88 32.77
C GLN A 125 -29.50 -31.02 33.29
N ARG A 126 -29.03 -31.90 32.39
CA ARG A 126 -28.28 -33.11 32.77
C ARG A 126 -26.78 -32.89 32.89
N LEU A 127 -26.20 -32.02 32.05
CA LEU A 127 -24.76 -31.76 31.97
C LEU A 127 -24.46 -30.25 32.07
N PRO A 128 -24.86 -29.57 33.17
CA PRO A 128 -24.65 -28.12 33.32
C PRO A 128 -23.18 -27.72 33.25
N VAL A 129 -22.27 -28.57 33.74
CA VAL A 129 -20.81 -28.34 33.68
C VAL A 129 -20.31 -28.34 32.23
N LEU A 130 -20.79 -29.28 31.40
CA LEU A 130 -20.43 -29.31 29.98
C LEU A 130 -20.93 -28.06 29.28
N VAL A 131 -22.18 -27.65 29.53
CA VAL A 131 -22.73 -26.42 28.94
C VAL A 131 -21.92 -25.19 29.32
N GLN A 132 -21.49 -25.06 30.58
CA GLN A 132 -20.60 -23.99 31.01
C GLN A 132 -19.27 -23.97 30.22
N ARG A 133 -18.67 -25.16 30.00
CA ARG A 133 -17.42 -25.29 29.23
C ARG A 133 -17.61 -24.92 27.75
N LEU A 134 -18.72 -25.34 27.13
CA LEU A 134 -19.06 -25.00 25.75
C LEU A 134 -19.27 -23.49 25.56
N VAL A 135 -19.86 -22.80 26.55
CA VAL A 135 -19.96 -21.32 26.55
C VAL A 135 -18.58 -20.67 26.68
N GLY A 136 -17.67 -21.28 27.44
CA GLY A 136 -16.25 -20.89 27.50
C GLY A 136 -15.61 -20.90 26.12
N ILE A 137 -15.72 -22.03 25.41
CA ILE A 137 -15.22 -22.18 24.02
C ILE A 137 -15.77 -21.08 23.11
N MET A 138 -17.08 -20.79 23.18
CA MET A 138 -17.66 -19.70 22.38
C MET A 138 -17.04 -18.34 22.69
N SER A 139 -16.85 -18.04 23.99
CA SER A 139 -16.32 -16.76 24.43
C SER A 139 -14.87 -16.56 24.00
N ASP A 140 -14.06 -17.62 24.11
CA ASP A 140 -12.68 -17.62 23.66
C ASP A 140 -12.59 -17.51 22.14
N ARG A 141 -13.44 -18.23 21.41
CA ARG A 141 -13.53 -18.14 19.94
C ARG A 141 -13.87 -16.72 19.47
N VAL A 142 -14.85 -16.06 20.09
CA VAL A 142 -15.20 -14.67 19.77
C VAL A 142 -14.02 -13.73 20.01
N ARG A 143 -13.28 -13.93 21.11
CA ARG A 143 -12.09 -13.11 21.43
C ARG A 143 -10.99 -13.28 20.39
N GLU A 144 -10.69 -14.52 20.00
CA GLU A 144 -9.63 -14.81 19.02
C GLU A 144 -10.00 -14.31 17.61
N ILE A 145 -11.25 -14.48 17.16
CA ILE A 145 -11.71 -13.91 15.88
C ILE A 145 -11.55 -12.38 15.90
N THR A 146 -12.05 -11.71 16.94
CA THR A 146 -11.96 -10.24 17.07
C THR A 146 -10.50 -9.76 17.05
N LYS A 147 -9.60 -10.49 17.73
CA LYS A 147 -8.17 -10.16 17.76
C LYS A 147 -7.52 -10.33 16.38
N ASN A 148 -7.84 -11.39 15.67
CA ASN A 148 -7.34 -11.62 14.32
C ASN A 148 -7.86 -10.58 13.33
N ASP A 149 -9.15 -10.21 13.41
CA ASP A 149 -9.74 -9.16 12.59
C ASP A 149 -9.04 -7.81 12.83
N GLN A 150 -8.84 -7.43 14.10
CA GLN A 150 -8.10 -6.21 14.44
C GLN A 150 -6.65 -6.23 13.92
N GLN A 151 -6.00 -7.39 13.94
CA GLN A 151 -4.64 -7.53 13.41
C GLN A 151 -4.63 -7.43 11.88
N ARG A 152 -5.61 -8.03 11.20
CA ARG A 152 -5.78 -7.94 9.75
C ARG A 152 -6.06 -6.50 9.32
N ASP A 153 -6.95 -5.79 10.01
CA ASP A 153 -7.24 -4.37 9.75
C ASP A 153 -5.99 -3.50 9.89
N LYS A 154 -5.18 -3.73 10.93
CA LYS A 154 -3.89 -3.03 11.10
C LYS A 154 -2.93 -3.31 9.96
N LEU A 155 -2.81 -4.56 9.51
CA LEU A 155 -1.96 -4.93 8.39
C LEU A 155 -2.43 -4.30 7.08
N MET A 156 -3.74 -4.25 6.84
CA MET A 156 -4.33 -3.57 5.68
C MET A 156 -4.06 -2.05 5.73
N ALA A 157 -4.25 -1.43 6.89
CA ALA A 157 -3.96 -0.01 7.09
C ALA A 157 -2.48 0.31 6.85
N LEU A 158 -1.57 -0.51 7.39
CA LEU A 158 -0.14 -0.41 7.14
C LEU A 158 0.19 -0.57 5.66
N GLY A 159 -0.39 -1.57 4.98
CA GLY A 159 -0.19 -1.78 3.55
C GLY A 159 -0.61 -0.57 2.72
N LYS A 160 -1.75 0.05 3.04
CA LYS A 160 -2.21 1.28 2.39
C LYS A 160 -1.28 2.46 2.64
N LEU A 161 -0.79 2.64 3.88
CA LEU A 161 0.16 3.69 4.22
C LEU A 161 1.51 3.48 3.51
N SER A 162 2.02 2.25 3.47
CA SER A 162 3.25 1.93 2.75
C SER A 162 3.13 2.18 1.25
N ALA A 163 2.00 1.83 0.63
CA ALA A 163 1.74 2.14 -0.77
C ALA A 163 1.67 3.64 -1.03
N GLY A 164 1.01 4.40 -0.14
CA GLY A 164 0.97 5.86 -0.20
C GLY A 164 2.37 6.48 -0.07
N LEU A 165 3.16 6.06 0.92
CA LEU A 165 4.52 6.55 1.12
C LEU A 165 5.43 6.21 -0.06
N ALA A 166 5.32 5.00 -0.61
CA ALA A 166 6.09 4.62 -1.80
C ALA A 166 5.76 5.52 -3.00
N HIS A 167 4.47 5.87 -3.19
CA HIS A 167 4.07 6.81 -4.22
C HIS A 167 4.63 8.22 -3.95
N GLU A 168 4.49 8.71 -2.73
CA GLU A 168 5.01 10.02 -2.32
C GLU A 168 6.53 10.13 -2.42
N LEU A 169 7.29 9.04 -2.20
CA LEU A 169 8.75 8.98 -2.37
C LEU A 169 9.17 8.90 -3.85
N ASN A 170 8.42 8.15 -4.66
CA ASN A 170 8.74 8.00 -6.09
C ASN A 170 8.60 9.32 -6.85
N ASN A 171 7.68 10.20 -6.46
CA ASN A 171 7.48 11.50 -7.10
C ASN A 171 8.73 12.41 -7.07
N PRO A 172 9.29 12.79 -5.91
CA PRO A 172 10.52 13.58 -5.85
C PRO A 172 11.72 12.82 -6.39
N ALA A 173 11.81 11.49 -6.23
CA ALA A 173 12.89 10.70 -6.83
C ALA A 173 12.89 10.78 -8.37
N ALA A 174 11.72 10.67 -9.00
CA ALA A 174 11.56 10.82 -10.44
C ALA A 174 11.82 12.25 -10.91
N ALA A 175 11.44 13.26 -10.11
CA ALA A 175 11.77 14.66 -10.39
C ALA A 175 13.28 14.92 -10.34
N ALA A 176 13.96 14.47 -9.28
CA ALA A 176 15.41 14.57 -9.14
C ALA A 176 16.15 13.89 -10.30
N ARG A 177 15.70 12.69 -10.70
CA ARG A 177 16.30 11.97 -11.84
C ARG A 177 16.14 12.74 -13.15
N ARG A 178 14.94 13.25 -13.43
CA ARG A 178 14.69 14.05 -14.64
C ARG A 178 15.54 15.32 -14.67
N ALA A 179 15.60 16.05 -13.55
CA ALA A 179 16.42 17.25 -13.44
C ALA A 179 17.92 16.94 -13.63
N ALA A 180 18.40 15.80 -13.13
CA ALA A 180 19.78 15.36 -13.36
C ALA A 180 20.06 14.99 -14.84
N ASP A 181 19.14 14.29 -15.49
CA ASP A 181 19.26 13.95 -16.92
C ASP A 181 19.28 15.22 -17.79
N GLU A 182 18.42 16.19 -17.48
CA GLU A 182 18.35 17.48 -18.17
C GLU A 182 19.61 18.32 -17.90
N LEU A 183 20.14 18.31 -16.66
CA LEU A 183 21.38 19.01 -16.30
C LEU A 183 22.56 18.50 -17.14
N LEU A 184 22.65 17.20 -17.37
CA LEU A 184 23.68 16.62 -18.23
C LEU A 184 23.56 17.06 -19.70
N ALA A 185 22.34 17.36 -20.18
CA ALA A 185 22.12 17.91 -21.52
C ALA A 185 22.51 19.40 -21.56
N THR A 186 22.05 20.20 -20.60
CA THR A 186 22.37 21.63 -20.50
C THR A 186 23.87 21.87 -20.35
N LEU A 187 24.59 21.04 -19.60
CA LEU A 187 26.06 21.15 -19.51
C LEU A 187 26.77 20.94 -20.84
N LYS A 188 26.21 20.13 -21.76
CA LYS A 188 26.75 19.99 -23.12
C LYS A 188 26.46 21.22 -23.95
N GLU A 189 25.27 21.79 -23.84
CA GLU A 189 24.90 23.06 -24.51
C GLU A 189 25.78 24.21 -24.03
N LEU A 190 25.98 24.33 -22.71
CA LEU A 190 26.89 25.30 -22.12
C LEU A 190 28.30 25.14 -22.69
N ARG A 191 28.81 23.91 -22.79
CA ARG A 191 30.12 23.65 -23.39
C ARG A 191 30.21 24.08 -24.85
N VAL A 192 29.14 23.92 -25.63
CA VAL A 192 29.08 24.38 -27.02
C VAL A 192 29.06 25.91 -27.08
N ALA A 193 28.23 26.56 -26.27
CA ALA A 193 28.16 28.01 -26.18
C ALA A 193 29.49 28.63 -25.76
N ASP A 194 30.20 28.03 -24.80
CA ASP A 194 31.54 28.44 -24.39
C ASP A 194 32.54 28.40 -25.54
N LEU A 195 32.54 27.32 -26.33
CA LEU A 195 33.44 27.18 -27.47
C LEU A 195 33.11 28.18 -28.59
N GLN A 196 31.83 28.48 -28.81
CA GLN A 196 31.40 29.53 -29.74
C GLN A 196 31.88 30.89 -29.28
N LEU A 197 31.71 31.21 -27.99
CA LEU A 197 32.15 32.48 -27.41
C LEU A 197 33.68 32.65 -27.51
N CYS A 198 34.46 31.59 -27.27
CA CYS A 198 35.92 31.59 -27.49
C CYS A 198 36.32 31.82 -28.96
N GLY A 199 35.41 31.66 -29.92
CA GLY A 199 35.63 31.97 -31.33
C GLY A 199 35.57 33.47 -31.67
N HIS A 200 35.12 34.30 -30.73
CA HIS A 200 35.07 35.76 -30.88
C HIS A 200 36.32 36.42 -30.26
N ASP A 201 36.83 37.45 -30.93
CA ASP A 201 37.92 38.30 -30.44
C ASP A 201 37.38 39.32 -29.43
N LEU A 202 37.04 38.85 -28.22
CA LEU A 202 36.53 39.69 -27.15
C LEU A 202 37.67 40.41 -26.42
N SER A 203 37.48 41.70 -26.10
CA SER A 203 38.40 42.42 -25.22
C SER A 203 38.26 41.96 -23.76
N ASP A 204 39.26 42.29 -22.93
CA ASP A 204 39.20 42.04 -21.49
C ASP A 204 38.00 42.75 -20.84
N GLU A 205 37.69 43.98 -21.29
CA GLU A 205 36.52 44.72 -20.81
C GLU A 205 35.20 44.05 -21.20
N GLN A 206 35.09 43.50 -22.42
CA GLN A 206 33.89 42.79 -22.86
C GLN A 206 33.70 41.48 -22.08
N SER A 207 34.79 40.76 -21.86
CA SER A 207 34.78 39.53 -21.06
C SER A 207 34.37 39.78 -19.61
N ALA A 208 34.85 40.89 -19.02
CA ALA A 208 34.44 41.32 -17.69
C ALA A 208 32.95 41.71 -17.64
N ALA A 209 32.47 42.45 -18.63
CA ALA A 209 31.06 42.83 -18.73
C ALA A 209 30.12 41.61 -18.81
N ILE A 210 30.49 40.59 -19.60
CA ILE A 210 29.73 39.33 -19.69
C ILE A 210 29.69 38.63 -18.32
N ALA A 211 30.84 38.50 -17.65
CA ALA A 211 30.91 37.84 -16.36
C ALA A 211 30.10 38.58 -15.28
N ASP A 212 30.12 39.92 -15.28
CA ASP A 212 29.33 40.73 -14.36
C ASP A 212 27.82 40.57 -14.62
N PHE A 213 27.40 40.55 -15.89
CA PHE A 213 26.00 40.30 -16.26
C PHE A 213 25.54 38.90 -15.86
N GLU A 214 26.35 37.87 -16.12
CA GLU A 214 26.09 36.48 -15.69
C GLU A 214 25.89 36.37 -14.18
N ASN A 215 26.80 36.96 -13.39
CA ASN A 215 26.72 36.93 -11.93
C ASN A 215 25.47 37.63 -11.41
N GLN A 216 25.08 38.76 -12.01
CA GLN A 216 23.86 39.49 -11.63
C GLN A 216 22.61 38.67 -11.94
N ALA A 217 22.53 38.06 -13.12
CA ALA A 217 21.40 37.23 -13.53
C ALA A 217 21.24 36.00 -12.60
N ILE A 218 22.35 35.31 -12.27
CA ILE A 218 22.33 34.15 -11.36
C ILE A 218 21.91 34.56 -9.95
N ALA A 219 22.43 35.68 -9.44
CA ALA A 219 22.05 36.19 -8.12
C ALA A 219 20.55 36.54 -8.06
N HIS A 220 20.04 37.24 -9.08
CA HIS A 220 18.64 37.60 -9.17
C HIS A 220 17.74 36.36 -9.24
N ALA A 221 18.08 35.37 -10.09
CA ALA A 221 17.32 34.13 -10.20
C ALA A 221 17.25 33.32 -8.89
N THR A 222 18.21 33.52 -7.97
CA THR A 222 18.23 32.84 -6.67
C THR A 222 17.32 33.51 -5.65
N ASP A 223 17.21 34.84 -5.69
CA ASP A 223 16.51 35.65 -4.68
C ASP A 223 15.12 36.14 -5.12
N ALA A 224 14.81 36.08 -6.41
CA ALA A 224 13.58 36.64 -6.97
C ALA A 224 12.32 35.87 -6.55
N THR A 225 11.24 36.62 -6.38
CA THR A 225 9.90 36.04 -6.24
C THR A 225 9.40 35.60 -7.62
N PRO A 226 8.84 34.38 -7.78
CA PRO A 226 8.30 33.93 -9.06
C PRO A 226 7.23 34.89 -9.58
N LEU A 227 7.34 35.25 -10.86
CA LEU A 227 6.32 36.03 -11.55
C LEU A 227 5.03 35.22 -11.71
N GLY A 228 3.89 35.92 -11.81
CA GLY A 228 2.64 35.27 -12.21
C GLY A 228 2.74 34.74 -13.64
N ALA A 229 2.08 33.61 -13.95
CA ALA A 229 2.20 32.94 -15.25
C ALA A 229 1.86 33.85 -16.46
N LEU A 230 0.88 34.74 -16.31
CA LEU A 230 0.52 35.70 -17.37
C LEU A 230 1.62 36.76 -17.56
N GLU A 231 2.10 37.34 -16.45
CA GLU A 231 3.19 38.33 -16.49
C GLU A 231 4.50 37.74 -17.03
N GLN A 232 4.80 36.49 -16.69
CA GLN A 232 5.96 35.78 -17.24
C GLN A 232 5.84 35.59 -18.76
N SER A 233 4.64 35.24 -19.25
CA SER A 233 4.39 35.10 -20.70
C SER A 233 4.55 36.43 -21.42
N ASP A 234 3.91 37.48 -20.92
CA ASP A 234 3.95 38.81 -21.55
C ASP A 234 5.40 39.33 -21.65
N ARG A 235 6.18 39.18 -20.57
CA ARG A 235 7.61 39.57 -20.57
C ARG A 235 8.47 38.69 -21.47
N ALA A 236 8.17 37.39 -21.58
CA ALA A 236 8.90 36.49 -22.46
C ALA A 236 8.65 36.83 -23.94
N ASP A 237 7.44 37.25 -24.28
CA ASP A 237 7.10 37.76 -25.61
C ASP A 237 7.89 39.05 -25.91
N GLU A 238 7.94 40.01 -24.99
CA GLU A 238 8.74 41.24 -25.14
C GLU A 238 10.25 40.97 -25.35
N VAL A 239 10.82 40.05 -24.57
CA VAL A 239 12.22 39.64 -24.72
C VAL A 239 12.46 38.91 -26.05
N THR A 240 11.50 38.09 -26.49
CA THR A 240 11.57 37.39 -27.78
C THR A 240 11.55 38.39 -28.94
N ASP A 241 10.61 39.33 -28.94
CA ASP A 241 10.49 40.39 -29.94
C ASP A 241 11.79 41.21 -30.05
N TRP A 242 12.41 41.54 -28.91
CA TRP A 242 13.69 42.23 -28.90
C TRP A 242 14.81 41.39 -29.54
N MET A 243 14.91 40.09 -29.21
CA MET A 243 15.92 39.20 -29.79
C MET A 243 15.76 39.05 -31.30
N GLU A 244 14.52 38.92 -31.79
CA GLU A 244 14.22 38.86 -33.22
C GLU A 244 14.63 40.15 -33.93
N ALA A 245 14.37 41.31 -33.32
CA ALA A 245 14.79 42.60 -33.87
C ALA A 245 16.32 42.74 -33.99
N GLN A 246 17.09 42.07 -33.12
CA GLN A 246 18.56 42.02 -33.18
C GLN A 246 19.10 40.90 -34.08
N GLY A 247 18.22 40.15 -34.77
CA GLY A 247 18.61 39.07 -35.68
C GLY A 247 19.06 37.78 -34.98
N ILE A 248 18.68 37.59 -33.71
CA ILE A 248 19.00 36.39 -32.95
C ILE A 248 17.95 35.32 -33.27
N GLU A 249 18.37 34.32 -34.04
CA GLU A 249 17.52 33.15 -34.32
C GLU A 249 17.26 32.35 -33.04
N ASP A 250 16.07 31.75 -32.94
CA ASP A 250 15.65 30.89 -31.82
C ASP A 250 15.62 31.56 -30.43
N GLY A 251 15.62 32.90 -30.34
CA GLY A 251 15.57 33.63 -29.07
C GLY A 251 14.41 33.24 -28.14
N TRP A 252 13.28 32.85 -28.71
CA TRP A 252 12.10 32.34 -28.01
C TRP A 252 12.39 31.13 -27.09
N LYS A 253 13.45 30.35 -27.36
CA LYS A 253 13.86 29.22 -26.51
C LYS A 253 14.46 29.67 -25.18
N HIS A 254 15.08 30.84 -25.16
CA HIS A 254 15.84 31.35 -24.02
C HIS A 254 15.10 32.44 -23.26
N ALA A 255 14.16 33.13 -23.91
CA ALA A 255 13.41 34.23 -23.32
C ALA A 255 12.77 33.89 -21.95
N PRO A 256 12.10 32.73 -21.74
CA PRO A 256 11.52 32.42 -20.43
C PRO A 256 12.56 32.34 -19.30
N THR A 257 13.72 31.72 -19.57
CA THR A 257 14.81 31.58 -18.60
C THR A 257 15.45 32.92 -18.26
N LEU A 258 15.57 33.81 -19.25
CA LEU A 258 16.12 35.15 -19.05
C LEU A 258 15.16 36.03 -18.23
N VAL A 259 13.87 35.96 -18.52
CA VAL A 259 12.82 36.66 -17.75
C VAL A 259 12.76 36.16 -16.30
N GLU A 260 12.90 34.85 -16.06
CA GLU A 260 13.02 34.29 -14.70
C GLU A 260 14.21 34.89 -13.94
N ALA A 261 15.29 35.20 -14.64
CA ALA A 261 16.46 35.86 -14.08
C ALA A 261 16.33 37.40 -13.98
N GLY A 262 15.16 37.97 -14.29
CA GLY A 262 14.91 39.40 -14.22
C GLY A 262 15.51 40.19 -15.39
N ILE A 263 15.89 39.52 -16.47
CA ILE A 263 16.44 40.17 -17.66
C ILE A 263 15.29 40.70 -18.52
N ASP A 264 15.34 41.99 -18.80
CA ASP A 264 14.38 42.73 -19.62
C ASP A 264 15.06 43.29 -20.89
N PRO A 265 14.29 43.82 -21.87
CA PRO A 265 14.85 44.39 -23.09
C PRO A 265 15.87 45.52 -22.83
N ASP A 266 15.68 46.33 -21.80
CA ASP A 266 16.60 47.41 -21.44
C ASP A 266 17.98 46.87 -21.01
N SER A 267 17.98 45.79 -20.22
CA SER A 267 19.20 45.08 -19.80
C SER A 267 19.91 44.43 -20.99
N LEU A 268 19.14 43.87 -21.93
CA LEU A 268 19.67 43.27 -23.15
C LEU A 268 20.28 44.32 -24.09
N GLU A 269 19.66 45.50 -24.20
CA GLU A 269 20.21 46.63 -24.95
C GLU A 269 21.53 47.11 -24.36
N GLN A 270 21.63 47.22 -23.03
CA GLN A 270 22.90 47.54 -22.36
C GLN A 270 23.98 46.51 -22.66
N LEU A 271 23.65 45.22 -22.58
CA LEU A 271 24.57 44.15 -22.90
C LEU A 271 25.04 44.24 -24.36
N LEU A 272 24.12 44.45 -25.31
CA LEU A 272 24.45 44.66 -26.73
C LEU A 272 25.48 45.78 -26.93
N THR A 273 25.34 46.92 -26.23
CA THR A 273 26.31 48.02 -26.33
C THR A 273 27.70 47.68 -25.81
N GLN A 274 27.79 46.75 -24.84
CA GLN A 274 29.05 46.35 -24.23
C GLN A 274 29.77 45.26 -25.05
N VAL A 275 29.04 44.23 -25.49
CA VAL A 275 29.64 43.05 -26.16
C VAL A 275 29.64 43.14 -27.69
N GLY A 276 28.77 43.98 -28.26
CA GLY A 276 28.57 44.09 -29.70
C GLY A 276 27.68 42.99 -30.28
N ALA A 277 27.09 43.27 -31.44
CA ALA A 277 26.11 42.39 -32.09
C ALA A 277 26.67 41.02 -32.46
N ASP A 278 27.94 40.97 -32.88
CA ASP A 278 28.58 39.73 -33.37
C ASP A 278 28.64 38.64 -32.30
N ALA A 279 28.87 39.00 -31.03
CA ALA A 279 29.01 38.05 -29.92
C ALA A 279 27.71 37.84 -29.12
N LEU A 280 26.72 38.70 -29.28
CA LEU A 280 25.51 38.76 -28.43
C LEU A 280 24.76 37.42 -28.38
N SER A 281 24.54 36.77 -29.54
CA SER A 281 23.83 35.48 -29.60
C SER A 281 24.54 34.38 -28.79
N ALA A 282 25.88 34.29 -28.91
CA ALA A 282 26.68 33.33 -28.15
C ALA A 282 26.63 33.62 -26.64
N VAL A 283 26.68 34.90 -26.26
CA VAL A 283 26.58 35.36 -24.87
C VAL A 283 25.23 34.99 -24.26
N LEU A 284 24.11 35.29 -24.94
CA LEU A 284 22.77 34.99 -24.43
C LEU A 284 22.52 33.49 -24.31
N THR A 285 22.99 32.70 -25.27
CA THR A 285 22.91 31.23 -25.23
C THR A 285 23.65 30.69 -24.01
N ARG A 286 24.86 31.20 -23.74
CA ARG A 286 25.66 30.81 -22.57
C ARG A 286 24.99 31.20 -21.26
N ILE A 287 24.50 32.43 -21.12
CA ILE A 287 23.78 32.91 -19.93
C ILE A 287 22.56 32.04 -19.66
N ALA A 288 21.73 31.77 -20.68
CA ALA A 288 20.55 30.93 -20.53
C ALA A 288 20.92 29.51 -20.08
N ALA A 289 21.97 28.91 -20.64
CA ALA A 289 22.44 27.58 -20.24
C ALA A 289 22.97 27.55 -18.79
N GLN A 290 23.66 28.60 -18.33
CA GLN A 290 24.11 28.71 -16.93
C GLN A 290 22.93 28.85 -15.96
N LEU A 291 21.96 29.72 -16.28
CA LEU A 291 20.75 29.89 -15.47
C LEU A 291 19.97 28.58 -15.35
N MET A 292 19.79 27.87 -16.46
CA MET A 292 19.14 26.57 -16.48
C MET A 292 19.91 25.52 -15.67
N THR A 293 21.25 25.51 -15.76
CA THR A 293 22.12 24.65 -14.94
C THR A 293 21.91 24.90 -13.44
N ALA A 294 21.87 26.18 -13.02
CA ALA A 294 21.64 26.55 -11.62
C ALA A 294 20.23 26.14 -11.14
N ARG A 295 19.20 26.33 -11.98
CA ARG A 295 17.82 25.92 -11.69
C ARG A 295 17.71 24.41 -11.49
N LEU A 296 18.24 23.62 -12.42
CA LEU A 296 18.19 22.15 -12.34
C LEU A 296 18.94 21.62 -11.11
N ALA A 297 20.08 22.22 -10.76
CA ALA A 297 20.79 21.88 -9.52
C ALA A 297 19.95 22.20 -8.27
N SER A 298 19.19 23.30 -8.28
CA SER A 298 18.23 23.65 -7.24
C SER A 298 17.09 22.64 -7.15
N ASP A 299 16.53 22.21 -8.28
CA ASP A 299 15.44 21.23 -8.36
C ASP A 299 15.86 19.86 -7.83
N ILE A 300 17.08 19.40 -8.17
CA ILE A 300 17.66 18.18 -7.60
C ILE A 300 17.76 18.32 -6.09
N ARG A 301 18.33 19.42 -5.58
CA ARG A 301 18.47 19.67 -4.15
C ARG A 301 17.11 19.64 -3.44
N SER A 302 16.14 20.41 -3.94
CA SER A 302 14.77 20.47 -3.41
C SER A 302 14.11 19.09 -3.38
N SER A 303 14.22 18.33 -4.48
CA SER A 303 13.67 16.98 -4.57
C SER A 303 14.34 16.02 -3.58
N THR A 304 15.66 16.08 -3.43
CA THR A 304 16.39 15.23 -2.46
C THR A 304 16.10 15.61 -1.01
N SER A 305 15.93 16.89 -0.68
CA SER A 305 15.48 17.33 0.64
C SER A 305 14.09 16.78 0.95
N ARG A 306 13.17 16.84 0.00
CA ARG A 306 11.81 16.29 0.16
C ARG A 306 11.82 14.77 0.37
N ILE A 307 12.72 14.03 -0.28
CA ILE A 307 12.93 12.60 0.03
C ILE A 307 13.37 12.44 1.49
N SER A 308 14.34 13.24 1.95
CA SER A 308 14.83 13.18 3.33
C SER A 308 13.78 13.58 4.37
N GLU A 309 12.80 14.42 4.04
CA GLU A 309 11.69 14.78 4.92
C GLU A 309 10.62 13.69 5.01
N LEU A 310 10.51 12.85 3.97
CA LEU A 310 9.54 11.76 3.88
C LEU A 310 10.01 10.45 4.54
N VAL A 311 11.32 10.26 4.73
CA VAL A 311 11.95 9.07 5.33
C VAL A 311 12.27 9.31 6.80
#